data_AF-A0A948QDM0-F1
#
_entry.id   AF-A0A948QDM0-F1
#
_cell.length_a   1.000
_cell.length_b   1.000
_cell.length_c   1.000
_cell.angle_alpha   90.00
_cell.angle_beta   90.00
_cell.angle_gamma   90.00
#
_symmetry.space_group_name_H-M   'P 1'
#
loop_
_entity.id
_entity.type
_entity.pdbx_description
1 polymer ?
#
loop_
_entity_poly.entity_id
_entity_poly.type
_entity_poly.pdbx_seq_one_letter_code
_entity_poly.pdbx_strand_id
1 'polypeptide(L)'
;GGFFALISPAVAEFFGTRSHGLILGIVIFSGTVGGSIGPLVTGHIFDTTASYRAAFILLLSLAIAGFILVLSSGSPERKAMSRT
;
A
#
# COMPACT_ATOMS: atom_id res chain seq x y z
N GLY A 1 -9.06 -10.80 4.86
CA GLY A 1 -10.24 -10.27 4.15
C GLY A 1 -10.38 -8.76 4.26
N GLY A 2 -10.36 -8.20 5.48
CA GLY A 2 -10.67 -6.78 5.74
C GLY A 2 -9.90 -5.75 4.90
N PHE A 3 -8.60 -5.95 4.66
CA PHE A 3 -7.80 -5.04 3.82
C PHE A 3 -8.44 -4.78 2.44
N PHE A 4 -8.82 -5.85 1.74
CA PHE A 4 -9.47 -5.74 0.43
C PHE A 4 -10.91 -5.22 0.50
N ALA A 5 -11.58 -5.39 1.65
CA ALA A 5 -12.89 -4.80 1.88
C ALA A 5 -12.81 -3.27 2.11
N LEU A 6 -11.73 -2.80 2.75
CA LEU A 6 -11.54 -1.39 3.10
C LEU A 6 -10.93 -0.55 1.97
N ILE A 7 -10.24 -1.17 1.02
CA ILE A 7 -9.52 -0.43 -0.03
C ILE A 7 -10.45 0.38 -0.94
N SER A 8 -11.64 -0.14 -1.26
CA SER A 8 -12.63 0.54 -2.09
C SER A 8 -13.22 1.78 -1.40
N PRO A 9 -13.79 1.70 -0.19
CA PRO A 9 -14.28 2.89 0.50
C PRO A 9 -13.15 3.88 0.82
N ALA A 10 -11.95 3.41 1.19
CA ALA A 10 -10.81 4.31 1.42
C ALA A 10 -10.44 5.12 0.17
N VAL A 11 -10.32 4.50 -1.01
CA VAL A 11 -10.02 5.24 -2.25
C VAL A 11 -11.12 6.25 -2.58
N ALA A 12 -12.39 5.91 -2.33
CA ALA A 12 -13.51 6.81 -2.55
C ALA A 12 -13.48 8.02 -1.59
N GLU A 13 -13.09 7.81 -0.34
CA GLU A 13 -12.95 8.87 0.66
C GLU A 13 -11.78 9.82 0.35
N PHE A 14 -10.65 9.30 -0.13
CA PHE A 14 -9.46 10.11 -0.43
C PHE A 14 -9.53 10.85 -1.76
N PHE A 15 -10.12 10.24 -2.79
CA PHE A 15 -10.07 10.77 -4.18
C PHE A 15 -11.44 11.09 -4.77
N GLY A 16 -12.53 10.75 -4.08
CA GLY A 16 -13.89 10.87 -4.59
C GLY A 16 -14.25 9.78 -5.61
N THR A 17 -15.49 9.80 -6.09
CA THR A 17 -16.05 8.70 -6.89
C THR A 17 -15.98 8.89 -8.41
N ARG A 18 -15.65 10.10 -8.89
CA ARG A 18 -15.67 10.45 -10.34
C ARG A 18 -14.78 9.52 -11.18
N SER A 19 -13.59 9.20 -10.68
CA SER A 19 -12.61 8.33 -11.36
C SER A 19 -12.26 7.09 -10.52
N HIS A 20 -13.21 6.63 -9.70
CA HIS A 20 -12.97 5.60 -8.68
C HIS A 20 -12.36 4.32 -9.24
N GLY A 21 -12.95 3.78 -10.32
CA GLY A 21 -12.50 2.53 -10.93
C GLY A 21 -11.06 2.60 -11.47
N LEU A 22 -10.66 3.73 -12.04
CA LEU A 22 -9.30 3.93 -12.55
C LEU A 22 -8.29 3.97 -11.39
N ILE A 23 -8.58 4.76 -10.35
CA ILE A 23 -7.68 4.91 -9.19
C ILE A 23 -7.57 3.59 -8.42
N LEU A 24 -8.71 2.95 -8.15
CA LEU A 24 -8.74 1.63 -7.52
C LEU A 24 -7.97 0.59 -8.35
N GLY A 25 -8.12 0.60 -9.67
CA GLY A 25 -7.37 -0.27 -10.58
C GLY A 25 -5.86 -0.07 -10.48
N ILE A 26 -5.39 1.18 -10.45
CA ILE A 26 -3.96 1.51 -10.27
C ILE A 26 -3.44 1.03 -8.92
N VAL A 27 -4.22 1.21 -7.85
CA VAL A 27 -3.86 0.77 -6.49
C VAL A 27 -3.72 -0.76 -6.44
N ILE A 28 -4.70 -1.49 -6.98
CA ILE A 28 -4.67 -2.96 -7.02
C ILE A 28 -3.49 -3.44 -7.89
N PHE A 29 -3.30 -2.85 -9.07
CA PHE A 29 -2.20 -3.18 -9.97
C PHE A 29 -0.83 -3.02 -9.29
N SER A 30 -0.64 -1.91 -8.57
CA SER A 30 0.59 -1.67 -7.79
C SER A 30 0.80 -2.75 -6.73
N GLY A 31 -0.27 -3.17 -6.04
CA GLY A 31 -0.23 -4.29 -5.09
C GLY A 31 0.12 -5.62 -5.75
N THR A 32 -0.41 -5.90 -6.95
CA THR A 32 -0.08 -7.10 -7.73
C THR A 32 1.39 -7.11 -8.13
N VAL A 33 1.93 -6.00 -8.64
CA VAL A 33 3.35 -5.87 -8.98
C VAL A 33 4.23 -6.16 -7.77
N GLY A 34 3.91 -5.58 -6.60
CA GLY A 34 4.61 -5.87 -5.35
C GLY A 34 4.51 -7.36 -4.96
N GLY A 35 3.32 -7.95 -5.09
CA GLY A 35 3.07 -9.36 -4.81
C GLY A 35 3.81 -10.32 -5.75
N SER A 36 4.06 -9.92 -7.00
CA SER A 36 4.84 -10.70 -7.97
C SER A 36 6.35 -10.56 -7.74
N ILE A 37 6.83 -9.35 -7.44
CA ILE A 37 8.27 -9.09 -7.24
C ILE A 37 8.75 -9.59 -5.88
N GLY A 38 7.91 -9.50 -4.84
CA GLY A 38 8.27 -9.86 -3.46
C GLY A 38 8.88 -11.26 -3.30
N PRO A 39 8.24 -12.33 -3.81
CA PRO A 39 8.78 -13.68 -3.76
C PRO A 39 10.11 -13.84 -4.51
N LEU A 40 10.27 -13.17 -5.67
CA LEU A 40 11.52 -13.24 -6.44
C LEU A 40 12.69 -12.61 -5.66
N VAL A 41 12.47 -11.42 -5.09
CA VAL A 41 13.49 -10.74 -4.26
C VAL A 41 13.80 -11.56 -3.01
N THR A 42 12.76 -12.05 -2.34
CA THR A 42 12.92 -12.84 -1.11
C THR A 42 13.64 -14.16 -1.36
N GLY A 43 13.31 -14.85 -2.47
CA GLY A 43 14.00 -16.06 -2.92
C GLY A 43 15.47 -15.79 -3.21
N HIS A 44 15.78 -14.73 -3.96
CA HIS A 44 17.17 -14.35 -4.24
C HIS A 44 17.98 -14.03 -2.97
N ILE A 45 17.38 -13.34 -2.00
CA ILE A 45 18.01 -13.09 -0.69
C ILE A 45 18.29 -14.42 0.03
N PHE A 46 17.35 -15.36 0.00
CA PHE A 46 17.55 -16.66 0.63
C PHE A 46 18.65 -17.46 -0.08
N ASP A 47 18.67 -17.47 -1.41
CA ASP A 47 19.67 -18.19 -2.20
C ASP A 47 21.10 -17.69 -1.93
N THR A 48 21.26 -16.39 -1.68
CA THR A 48 22.57 -15.76 -1.46
C THR A 48 23.02 -15.79 0.01
N THR A 49 22.10 -15.72 0.96
CA THR A 49 22.41 -15.58 2.40
C THR A 49 22.06 -16.82 3.23
N ALA A 50 21.37 -17.80 2.63
CA ALA A 50 20.76 -18.94 3.30
C ALA A 50 19.86 -18.56 4.51
N SER A 51 19.32 -17.33 4.52
CA SER A 51 18.57 -16.77 5.64
C SER A 51 17.47 -15.82 5.19
N TYR A 52 16.35 -15.82 5.91
CA TYR A 52 15.25 -14.85 5.70
C TYR A 52 15.40 -13.56 6.50
N ARG A 53 16.43 -13.44 7.34
CA ARG A 53 16.58 -12.29 8.24
C ARG A 53 16.64 -10.96 7.47
N ALA A 54 17.41 -10.91 6.39
CA ALA A 54 17.50 -9.74 5.54
C ALA A 54 16.17 -9.42 4.83
N ALA A 55 15.43 -10.45 4.38
CA ALA A 55 14.13 -10.28 3.74
C ALA A 55 13.08 -9.72 4.73
N PHE A 56 13.06 -10.20 5.97
CA PHE A 56 12.15 -9.66 6.99
C PHE A 56 12.49 -8.22 7.40
N ILE A 57 13.78 -7.89 7.50
CA ILE A 57 14.19 -6.50 7.76
C ILE A 57 13.72 -5.60 6.62
N LEU A 58 13.91 -6.02 5.36
CA LEU A 58 13.43 -5.28 4.19
C LEU A 58 11.91 -5.06 4.22
N LEU A 59 11.13 -6.12 4.47
CA LEU A 59 9.67 -6.02 4.57
C LEU A 59 9.23 -5.09 5.70
N LEU A 60 9.89 -5.18 6.87
CA LEU A 60 9.62 -4.31 8.01
C LEU A 60 9.92 -2.84 7.67
N SER A 61 11.05 -2.56 7.01
CA SER A 61 11.42 -1.22 6.58
C SER A 61 10.39 -0.63 5.62
N LEU A 62 9.92 -1.41 4.65
CA LEU A 62 8.86 -0.98 3.71
C LEU A 62 7.53 -0.73 4.42
N ALA A 63 7.16 -1.57 5.38
CA ALA A 63 5.94 -1.39 6.17
C ALA A 63 6.00 -0.11 7.01
N ILE A 64 7.13 0.15 7.67
CA ILE A 64 7.35 1.38 8.44
C ILE A 64 7.31 2.61 7.53
N ALA A 65 7.95 2.56 6.36
CA ALA A 65 7.93 3.66 5.40
C ALA A 65 6.50 3.96 4.91
N GLY A 66 5.74 2.91 4.58
CA GLY A 66 4.33 3.04 4.20
C GLY A 66 3.47 3.61 5.33
N PHE A 67 3.69 3.17 6.57
CA PHE A 67 3.00 3.70 7.74
C PHE A 67 3.28 5.19 7.98
N ILE A 68 4.55 5.61 7.89
CA ILE A 68 4.94 7.02 8.00
C ILE A 68 4.31 7.84 6.88
N LEU A 69 4.30 7.32 5.64
CA LEU A 69 3.68 8.00 4.51
C LEU A 69 2.19 8.24 4.77
N VAL A 70 1.47 7.21 5.24
CA VAL A 70 0.04 7.32 5.59
C VAL A 70 -0.19 8.34 6.70
N LEU A 71 0.66 8.38 7.72
CA LEU A 71 0.57 9.39 8.79
C LEU A 71 0.82 10.82 8.27
N SER A 72 1.71 10.98 7.28
CA SER A 72 2.00 12.29 6.69
C SER A 72 0.93 12.79 5.72
N SER A 73 0.21 11.87 5.06
CA SER A 73 -0.96 12.19 4.25
C SER A 73 -2.14 12.54 5.16
N GLY A 74 -2.17 13.79 5.65
CA GLY A 74 -3.18 14.26 6.60
C GLY A 74 -4.62 13.90 6.18
N SER A 75 -5.47 13.60 7.18
CA SER A 75 -6.81 13.06 6.99
C SER A 75 -7.66 13.87 5.99
N PRO A 76 -8.32 13.21 5.02
CA PRO A 76 -9.14 13.89 4.00
C PRO A 76 -10.34 14.65 4.59
N GLU A 77 -10.76 14.34 5.82
CA GLU A 77 -11.84 15.03 6.56
C GLU A 77 -11.66 16.56 6.66
N ARG A 78 -10.43 17.10 6.58
CA ARG A 78 -10.22 18.54 6.75
C ARG A 78 -10.57 19.41 5.55
N LYS A 79 -10.80 18.83 4.35
CA LYS A 79 -11.09 19.62 3.13
C LYS A 79 -12.57 19.65 2.74
N ALA A 80 -13.38 18.71 3.21
CA ALA A 80 -14.82 18.69 2.92
C ALA A 80 -15.62 19.60 3.86
N MET A 81 -15.28 19.65 5.16
CA MET A 81 -16.05 20.41 6.15
C MET A 81 -15.72 21.92 6.21
N SER A 82 -14.71 22.39 5.46
CA SER A 82 -14.34 23.81 5.38
C SER A 82 -15.08 24.58 4.25
N ARG A 83 -16.01 23.93 3.55
CA ARG A 83 -16.72 24.51 2.38
C ARG A 83 -18.26 24.52 2.51
N THR A 84 -18.78 24.34 3.71
CA THR A 84 -20.20 24.55 4.07
C THR A 84 -20.26 25.58 5.19
#